data_AF-A0A094A6D1-F1
#
_entry.id   AF-A0A094A6D1-F1
#
_cell.length_a   1.000
_cell.length_b   1.000
_cell.length_c   1.000
_cell.angle_alpha   90.00
_cell.angle_beta   90.00
_cell.angle_gamma   90.00
#
_symmetry.space_group_name_H-M   'P 1'
#
loop_
_entity.id
_entity.type
_entity.pdbx_description
1 polymer ?
#
loop_
_entity_poly.entity_id
_entity_poly.type
_entity_poly.pdbx_seq_one_letter_code
_entity_poly.pdbx_strand_id
1 'polypeptide(L)'
;AKVGLPWEIASLYSQEVPERDDEDDEDEEEMNYATLQRLKKADERTKAMTKEEYVTWSEYRQASFTFRKGKRFREWAGFGTITESKPNDDIVDILGFLTFEIVQTLTEEALRIKEQEDLYKEKSGVEDQGKKRKAVKGLFDPPAVGKSPVEPRHVQEAFRRLQVRPKKSRAMLIGTRGLNRTPLKLF
;
A
#
# COMPACT_ATOMS: atom_id res chain seq x y z
N ALA A 1 24.74 12.39 7.85
CA ALA A 1 25.42 11.15 7.48
C ALA A 1 24.42 10.31 6.71
N LYS A 2 24.66 10.09 5.41
CA LYS A 2 23.90 9.16 4.59
C LYS A 2 24.05 7.78 5.24
N VAL A 3 22.93 7.11 5.55
CA VAL A 3 22.98 5.76 6.11
C VAL A 3 23.10 4.80 4.94
N GLY A 4 24.32 4.33 4.65
CA GLY A 4 24.56 3.34 3.60
C GLY A 4 24.00 1.97 3.99
N LEU A 5 23.41 1.27 3.03
CA LEU A 5 22.94 -0.10 3.26
C LEU A 5 24.13 -1.06 3.24
N PRO A 6 24.19 -2.06 4.14
CA PRO A 6 25.33 -2.99 4.23
C PRO A 6 25.57 -3.85 2.98
N TRP A 7 24.62 -3.88 2.04
CA TRP A 7 24.69 -4.63 0.78
C TRP A 7 24.93 -3.74 -0.45
N GLU A 8 25.23 -2.46 -0.25
CA GLU A 8 25.65 -1.55 -1.32
C GLU A 8 27.08 -1.86 -1.78
N ILE A 9 27.38 -1.46 -3.01
CA ILE A 9 28.71 -1.65 -3.61
C ILE A 9 29.78 -0.89 -2.80
N ALA A 10 29.45 0.29 -2.27
CA ALA A 10 30.34 1.05 -1.39
C ALA A 10 30.73 0.27 -0.13
N SER A 11 29.82 -0.54 0.41
CA SER A 11 30.06 -1.39 1.58
C SER A 11 30.90 -2.65 1.27
N LEU A 12 31.23 -2.92 0.00
CA LEU A 12 32.10 -4.05 -0.38
C LEU A 12 33.53 -3.89 0.13
N TYR A 13 33.99 -2.65 0.24
CA TYR A 13 35.36 -2.33 0.62
C TYR A 13 35.42 -1.88 2.07
N SER A 14 36.48 -2.27 2.77
CA SER A 14 36.70 -1.88 4.17
C SER A 14 37.10 -0.42 4.35
N GLN A 15 37.38 0.28 3.26
CA GLN A 15 37.80 1.68 3.25
C GLN A 15 36.79 2.48 2.42
N GLU A 16 36.19 3.48 3.06
CA GLU A 16 35.31 4.44 2.39
C GLU A 16 36.15 5.41 1.57
N VAL A 17 35.78 5.59 0.31
CA VAL A 17 36.34 6.64 -0.54
C VAL A 17 35.65 7.94 -0.14
N PRO A 18 36.40 9.04 0.12
CA PRO A 18 35.77 10.33 0.40
C PRO A 18 34.83 10.73 -0.74
N GLU A 19 33.66 11.27 -0.39
CA GLU A 19 32.72 11.84 -1.36
C GLU A 19 33.44 12.83 -2.27
N ARG A 20 33.30 12.64 -3.59
CA ARG A 20 33.90 13.53 -4.58
C ARG A 20 32.85 14.53 -5.02
N ASP A 21 33.21 15.81 -5.13
CA ASP A 21 32.28 16.89 -5.50
C ASP A 21 31.64 16.72 -6.90
N ASP A 22 32.11 15.76 -7.71
CA ASP A 22 31.64 15.42 -9.06
C ASP A 22 30.84 14.09 -9.15
N GLU A 23 30.57 13.42 -8.02
CA GLU A 23 29.63 12.29 -7.99
C GLU A 23 28.19 12.82 -7.92
N ASP A 24 27.54 12.90 -9.09
CA ASP A 24 26.08 13.02 -9.17
C ASP A 24 25.47 11.75 -8.55
N ASP A 25 25.02 11.85 -7.31
CA ASP A 25 24.39 10.76 -6.56
C ASP A 25 23.06 10.36 -7.25
N GLU A 26 23.11 9.41 -8.19
CA GLU A 26 21.95 8.86 -8.92
C GLU A 26 20.82 8.42 -7.96
N ASP A 27 21.20 7.93 -6.76
CA ASP A 27 20.29 7.56 -5.68
C ASP A 27 19.60 8.77 -5.02
N GLU A 28 20.29 9.90 -4.89
CA GLU A 28 19.72 11.15 -4.37
C GLU A 28 18.74 11.73 -5.38
N GLU A 29 19.03 11.62 -6.68
CA GLU A 29 18.09 11.96 -7.75
C GLU A 29 16.83 11.07 -7.73
N GLU A 30 16.97 9.75 -7.55
CA GLU A 30 15.82 8.83 -7.48
C GLU A 30 14.95 9.09 -6.23
N MET A 31 15.58 9.34 -5.08
CA MET A 31 14.89 9.74 -3.84
C MET A 31 14.14 11.07 -4.01
N ASN A 32 14.77 12.05 -4.64
CA ASN A 32 14.14 13.33 -4.94
C ASN A 32 12.96 13.14 -5.91
N TYR A 33 13.13 12.34 -6.96
CA TYR A 33 12.08 12.04 -7.92
C TYR A 33 10.88 11.35 -7.26
N ALA A 34 11.09 10.35 -6.41
CA ALA A 34 10.02 9.68 -5.67
C ALA A 34 9.26 10.66 -4.75
N THR A 35 9.99 11.56 -4.08
CA THR A 35 9.43 12.61 -3.24
C THR A 35 8.57 13.58 -4.05
N LEU A 36 9.07 14.04 -5.20
CA LEU A 36 8.35 14.92 -6.12
C LEU A 36 7.07 14.27 -6.66
N GLN A 37 7.11 12.98 -7.03
CA GLN A 37 5.92 12.25 -7.47
C GLN A 37 4.85 12.16 -6.36
N ARG A 38 5.28 11.93 -5.11
CA ARG A 38 4.37 11.90 -3.97
C ARG A 38 3.72 13.25 -3.72
N LEU A 39 4.48 14.35 -3.83
CA LEU A 39 3.97 15.71 -3.71
C LEU A 39 2.99 16.04 -4.83
N LYS A 40 3.34 15.72 -6.08
CA LYS A 40 2.45 15.90 -7.23
C LYS A 40 1.12 15.15 -7.07
N LYS A 41 1.15 13.88 -6.66
CA LYS A 41 -0.07 13.09 -6.39
C LYS A 41 -0.92 13.72 -5.29
N ALA A 42 -0.30 14.33 -4.28
CA ALA A 42 -1.01 15.04 -3.23
C ALA A 42 -1.69 16.31 -3.76
N ASP A 43 -0.97 17.12 -4.55
CA ASP A 43 -1.50 18.35 -5.15
C ASP A 43 -2.65 18.07 -6.13
N GLU A 44 -2.51 17.03 -6.96
CA GLU A 44 -3.57 16.59 -7.87
C GLU A 44 -4.84 16.20 -7.11
N ARG A 45 -4.68 15.56 -5.95
CA ARG A 45 -5.80 15.12 -5.12
C ARG A 45 -6.48 16.28 -4.40
N THR A 46 -5.71 17.28 -3.94
CA THR A 46 -6.23 18.39 -3.12
C THR A 46 -6.73 19.57 -3.95
N LYS A 47 -6.42 19.63 -5.25
CA LYS A 47 -6.79 20.73 -6.16
C LYS A 47 -8.26 21.14 -6.14
N ALA A 48 -9.17 20.18 -5.95
CA ALA A 48 -10.62 20.40 -5.98
C ALA A 48 -11.31 20.20 -4.60
N MET A 49 -10.53 20.02 -3.53
CA MET A 49 -11.08 19.80 -2.19
C MET A 49 -11.60 21.11 -1.58
N THR A 50 -12.69 21.01 -0.80
CA THR A 50 -13.08 22.11 0.09
C THR A 50 -12.10 22.22 1.27
N LYS A 51 -12.20 23.30 2.05
CA LYS A 51 -11.40 23.48 3.26
C LYS A 51 -11.62 22.32 4.24
N GLU A 52 -12.86 21.91 4.44
CA GLU A 52 -13.25 20.84 5.35
C GLU A 52 -12.66 19.50 4.88
N GLU A 53 -12.78 19.19 3.59
CA GLU A 53 -12.22 17.99 2.99
C GLU A 53 -10.69 17.97 3.08
N TYR A 54 -10.04 19.11 2.85
CA TYR A 54 -8.59 19.22 2.97
C TYR A 54 -8.11 19.02 4.41
N VAL A 55 -8.80 19.60 5.40
CA VAL A 55 -8.48 19.38 6.83
C VAL A 55 -8.54 17.90 7.15
N THR A 56 -9.65 17.22 6.82
CA THR A 56 -9.80 15.78 7.04
C THR A 56 -8.73 14.96 6.29
N TRP A 57 -8.41 15.32 5.05
CA TRP A 57 -7.34 14.68 4.27
C TRP A 57 -5.98 14.82 4.94
N SER A 58 -5.64 16.02 5.41
CA SER A 58 -4.35 16.28 6.07
C SER A 58 -4.19 15.52 7.39
N GLU A 59 -5.26 15.42 8.18
CA GLU A 59 -5.28 14.63 9.42
C GLU A 59 -5.07 13.14 9.14
N TYR A 60 -5.80 12.58 8.17
CA TYR A 60 -5.67 11.16 7.82
C TYR A 60 -4.34 10.82 7.16
N ARG A 61 -3.74 11.76 6.41
CA ARG A 61 -2.41 11.59 5.82
C ARG A 61 -1.30 11.50 6.88
N GLN A 62 -1.44 12.21 8.00
CA GLN A 62 -0.48 12.17 9.10
C GLN A 62 -0.76 11.06 10.13
N ALA A 63 -1.90 10.39 10.04
CA ALA A 63 -2.22 9.28 10.92
C ALA A 63 -1.29 8.08 10.66
N SER A 64 -0.76 7.52 11.76
CA SER A 64 0.13 6.36 11.73
C SER A 64 -0.33 5.32 12.76
N PHE A 65 -0.01 4.05 12.50
CA PHE A 65 -0.24 2.95 13.43
C PHE A 65 0.62 3.04 14.68
N THR A 66 1.79 3.68 14.59
CA THR A 66 2.83 3.62 15.62
C THR A 66 3.09 4.97 16.29
N PHE A 67 2.82 6.08 15.61
CA PHE A 67 3.03 7.43 16.17
C PHE A 67 2.25 7.62 17.47
N ARG A 68 2.98 7.88 18.57
CA ARG A 68 2.45 7.99 19.95
C ARG A 68 1.65 6.76 20.42
N LYS A 69 1.71 5.63 19.70
CA LYS A 69 0.97 4.39 19.97
C LYS A 69 1.84 3.14 20.00
N GLY A 70 3.17 3.29 20.03
CA GLY A 70 4.13 2.17 19.97
C GLY A 70 3.92 1.07 21.02
N LYS A 71 3.50 1.38 22.26
CA LYS A 71 3.16 0.34 23.27
C LYS A 71 2.01 -0.54 22.80
N ARG A 72 0.89 0.08 22.39
CA ARG A 72 -0.31 -0.63 21.93
C ARG A 72 -0.03 -1.41 20.64
N PHE A 73 0.76 -0.83 19.74
CA PHE A 73 1.15 -1.51 18.50
C PHE A 73 1.97 -2.78 18.78
N ARG A 74 2.97 -2.71 19.67
CA ARG A 74 3.81 -3.88 20.03
C ARG A 74 3.02 -5.00 20.68
N GLU A 75 2.08 -4.65 21.56
CA GLU A 75 1.18 -5.61 22.20
C GLU A 75 0.25 -6.28 21.17
N TRP A 76 -0.39 -5.48 20.32
CA TRP A 76 -1.27 -5.97 19.27
C TRP A 76 -0.55 -6.86 18.26
N ALA A 77 0.66 -6.48 17.83
CA ALA A 77 1.46 -7.23 16.88
C ALA A 77 2.15 -8.47 17.51
N GLY A 78 2.04 -8.66 18.83
CA GLY A 78 2.55 -9.86 19.50
C GLY A 78 4.07 -9.93 19.60
N PHE A 79 4.77 -8.80 19.74
CA PHE A 79 6.24 -8.78 19.81
C PHE A 79 6.79 -9.66 20.92
N GLY A 80 6.15 -9.69 22.09
CA GLY A 80 6.58 -10.54 23.22
C GLY A 80 6.50 -12.05 22.96
N THR A 81 5.84 -12.46 21.88
CA THR A 81 5.78 -13.87 21.43
C THR A 81 6.86 -14.19 20.41
N ILE A 82 7.31 -13.20 19.63
CA ILE A 82 8.18 -13.39 18.46
C ILE A 82 9.64 -13.05 18.79
N THR A 83 9.88 -12.12 19.71
CA THR A 83 11.22 -11.67 20.10
C THR A 83 11.35 -11.59 21.63
N GLU A 84 12.48 -12.05 22.14
CA GLU A 84 12.85 -11.97 23.56
C GLU A 84 13.28 -10.55 23.96
N SER A 85 13.73 -9.74 22.99
CA SER A 85 14.18 -8.36 23.21
C SER A 85 13.14 -7.34 22.80
N LYS A 86 13.11 -6.22 23.54
CA LYS A 86 12.27 -5.06 23.21
C LYS A 86 12.80 -4.44 21.90
N PRO A 87 12.01 -4.37 20.82
CA PRO A 87 12.44 -3.74 19.58
C PRO A 87 12.73 -2.25 19.83
N ASN A 88 13.77 -1.74 19.15
CA ASN A 88 14.10 -0.31 19.14
C ASN A 88 12.94 0.51 18.55
N ASP A 89 12.81 1.77 18.95
CA ASP A 89 11.76 2.67 18.45
C ASP A 89 11.91 2.91 16.93
N ASP A 90 13.13 2.86 16.38
CA ASP A 90 13.38 2.93 14.92
C ASP A 90 12.72 1.76 14.17
N ILE A 91 12.78 0.54 14.72
CA ILE A 91 12.12 -0.64 14.14
C ILE A 91 10.60 -0.44 14.15
N VAL A 92 10.06 0.13 15.23
CA VAL A 92 8.64 0.42 15.34
C VAL A 92 8.23 1.48 14.32
N ASP A 93 9.06 2.49 14.05
CA ASP A 93 8.79 3.50 13.02
C ASP A 93 8.81 2.90 11.61
N ILE A 94 9.84 2.11 11.28
CA ILE A 94 9.94 1.38 9.99
C ILE A 94 8.71 0.50 9.78
N LEU A 95 8.27 -0.24 10.79
CA LEU A 95 7.06 -1.06 10.71
C LEU A 95 5.78 -0.24 10.59
N GLY A 96 5.74 0.95 11.19
CA GLY A 96 4.66 1.92 11.00
C GLY A 96 4.55 2.37 9.55
N PHE A 97 5.70 2.67 8.91
CA PHE A 97 5.76 2.99 7.50
C PHE A 97 5.33 1.82 6.62
N LEU A 98 5.90 0.63 6.83
CA LEU A 98 5.55 -0.57 6.06
C LEU A 98 4.06 -0.88 6.17
N THR A 99 3.47 -0.85 7.37
CA THR A 99 2.03 -1.10 7.54
C THR A 99 1.14 -0.06 6.86
N PHE A 100 1.57 1.20 6.81
CA PHE A 100 0.91 2.23 6.01
C PHE A 100 0.93 1.88 4.51
N GLU A 101 2.10 1.56 3.95
CA GLU A 101 2.25 1.20 2.54
C GLU A 101 1.47 -0.08 2.17
N ILE A 102 1.41 -1.05 3.09
CA ILE A 102 0.59 -2.27 2.97
C ILE A 102 -0.88 -1.89 2.77
N VAL A 103 -1.42 -1.07 3.67
CA VAL A 103 -2.84 -0.66 3.63
C VAL A 103 -3.11 0.19 2.40
N GLN A 104 -2.24 1.12 2.05
CA GLN A 104 -2.37 1.93 0.85
C GLN A 104 -2.42 1.06 -0.41
N THR A 105 -1.43 0.18 -0.61
CA THR A 105 -1.34 -0.67 -1.80
C THR A 105 -2.51 -1.64 -1.90
N LEU A 106 -2.90 -2.25 -0.78
CA LEU A 106 -4.02 -3.20 -0.74
C LEU A 106 -5.35 -2.50 -1.05
N THR A 107 -5.58 -1.31 -0.51
CA THR A 107 -6.83 -0.55 -0.74
C THR A 107 -6.90 0.04 -2.15
N GLU A 108 -5.77 0.50 -2.70
CA GLU A 108 -5.70 0.95 -4.10
C GLU A 108 -6.05 -0.21 -5.06
N GLU A 109 -5.49 -1.41 -4.86
CA GLU A 109 -5.83 -2.55 -5.72
C GLU A 109 -7.27 -3.02 -5.52
N ALA A 110 -7.79 -3.00 -4.29
CA ALA A 110 -9.19 -3.32 -4.02
C ALA A 110 -10.15 -2.33 -4.69
N LEU A 111 -9.81 -1.04 -4.74
CA LEU A 111 -10.57 -0.03 -5.47
C LEU A 111 -10.56 -0.29 -6.98
N ARG A 112 -9.41 -0.63 -7.58
CA ARG A 112 -9.33 -0.99 -9.01
C ARG A 112 -10.19 -2.21 -9.35
N ILE A 113 -10.17 -3.25 -8.51
CA ILE A 113 -11.02 -4.44 -8.70
C ILE A 113 -12.49 -4.07 -8.65
N LYS A 114 -12.88 -3.24 -7.68
CA LYS A 114 -14.25 -2.79 -7.53
C LYS A 114 -14.71 -1.97 -8.74
N GLU A 115 -13.88 -1.06 -9.24
CA GLU A 115 -14.18 -0.28 -10.45
C GLU A 115 -14.38 -1.20 -11.67
N GLN A 116 -13.55 -2.24 -11.82
CA GLN A 116 -13.72 -3.25 -12.87
C GLN A 116 -15.04 -4.03 -12.73
N GLU A 117 -15.40 -4.39 -11.50
CA GLU A 117 -16.66 -5.09 -11.21
C GLU A 117 -17.88 -4.23 -11.50
N ASP A 118 -17.88 -2.98 -11.06
CA ASP A 118 -18.97 -2.02 -11.28
C ASP A 118 -19.18 -1.78 -12.78
N LEU A 119 -18.10 -1.56 -13.55
CA LEU A 119 -18.15 -1.44 -15.02
C LEU A 119 -18.68 -2.70 -15.71
N TYR A 120 -18.35 -3.88 -15.20
CA TYR A 120 -18.86 -5.14 -15.74
C TYR A 120 -20.37 -5.30 -15.49
N LYS A 121 -20.86 -4.91 -14.31
CA LYS A 121 -22.30 -4.93 -13.99
C LYS A 121 -23.08 -3.96 -14.85
N GLU A 122 -22.55 -2.75 -15.07
CA GLU A 122 -23.17 -1.76 -15.95
C GLU A 122 -23.29 -2.28 -17.40
N LYS A 123 -22.25 -2.95 -17.91
CA LYS A 123 -22.26 -3.50 -19.28
C LYS A 123 -23.10 -4.77 -19.45
N SER A 124 -23.11 -5.64 -18.46
CA SER A 124 -23.80 -6.93 -18.54
C SER A 124 -25.30 -6.82 -18.26
N GLY A 125 -25.78 -5.71 -17.70
CA GLY A 125 -27.18 -5.52 -17.34
C GLY A 125 -27.69 -6.50 -16.28
N VAL A 126 -26.78 -7.28 -15.67
CA VAL A 126 -27.09 -8.20 -14.57
C VAL A 126 -27.15 -7.36 -13.31
N GLU A 127 -28.27 -6.67 -13.11
CA GLU A 127 -28.65 -6.23 -11.78
C GLU A 127 -28.84 -7.50 -10.93
N ASP A 128 -28.11 -7.58 -9.82
CA ASP A 128 -28.23 -8.61 -8.81
C ASP A 128 -29.71 -8.84 -8.47
N GLN A 129 -30.31 -9.92 -9.01
CA GLN A 129 -31.71 -10.28 -8.83
C GLN A 129 -32.05 -10.73 -7.39
N GLY A 130 -31.14 -10.51 -6.43
CA GLY A 130 -31.23 -10.99 -5.06
C GLY A 130 -31.91 -10.07 -4.05
N LYS A 131 -32.28 -8.82 -4.38
CA LYS A 131 -32.94 -7.92 -3.43
C LYS A 131 -34.18 -7.26 -4.02
N LYS A 132 -35.34 -7.78 -3.59
CA LYS A 132 -36.69 -7.17 -3.55
C LYS A 132 -36.91 -6.03 -4.55
N ARG A 133 -37.68 -6.31 -5.61
CA ARG A 133 -38.45 -5.36 -6.44
C ARG A 133 -38.00 -3.91 -6.21
N LYS A 134 -36.94 -3.46 -6.89
CA LYS A 134 -36.61 -2.03 -6.91
C LYS A 134 -37.85 -1.31 -7.41
N ALA A 135 -38.48 -0.57 -6.50
CA ALA A 135 -39.46 0.44 -6.87
C ALA A 135 -38.81 1.27 -7.99
N VAL A 136 -39.55 1.48 -9.08
CA VAL A 136 -39.14 2.31 -10.20
C VAL A 136 -38.59 3.61 -9.63
N LYS A 137 -37.28 3.84 -9.79
CA LYS A 137 -36.59 4.99 -9.21
C LYS A 137 -37.25 6.25 -9.74
N GLY A 138 -37.95 6.98 -8.88
CA GLY A 138 -38.67 8.19 -9.26
C GLY A 138 -37.70 9.29 -9.67
N LEU A 139 -38.14 10.20 -10.54
CA LEU A 139 -37.36 11.37 -10.96
C LEU A 139 -36.97 12.31 -9.79
N PHE A 140 -37.59 12.09 -8.62
CA PHE A 140 -37.40 12.83 -7.38
C PHE A 140 -36.85 11.97 -6.24
N ASP A 141 -36.43 10.72 -6.53
CA ASP A 141 -35.67 9.97 -5.55
C ASP A 141 -34.34 10.68 -5.31
N PRO A 142 -33.89 10.77 -4.05
CA PRO A 142 -32.56 11.28 -3.76
C PRO A 142 -31.54 10.60 -4.68
N PRO A 143 -30.55 11.34 -5.23
CA PRO A 143 -29.49 10.71 -6.00
C PRO A 143 -28.93 9.56 -5.17
N ALA A 144 -28.51 8.47 -5.81
CA ALA A 144 -27.98 7.32 -5.07
C ALA A 144 -26.78 7.82 -4.25
N VAL A 145 -27.01 8.11 -2.97
CA VAL A 145 -26.03 8.78 -2.13
C VAL A 145 -25.00 7.73 -1.79
N GLY A 146 -23.89 7.78 -2.51
CA GLY A 146 -22.71 6.97 -2.25
C GLY A 146 -22.44 5.91 -3.32
N LYS A 147 -21.20 5.89 -3.80
CA LYS A 147 -20.62 4.69 -4.40
C LYS A 147 -20.73 3.56 -3.36
N SER A 148 -21.03 2.35 -3.79
CA SER A 148 -20.98 1.18 -2.91
C SER A 148 -19.60 1.09 -2.23
N PRO A 149 -19.51 0.58 -0.99
CA PRO A 149 -18.24 0.47 -0.28
C PRO A 149 -17.36 -0.64 -0.86
N VAL A 150 -16.09 -0.66 -0.45
CA VAL A 150 -15.20 -1.81 -0.71
C VAL A 150 -15.65 -2.97 0.18
N GLU A 151 -15.97 -4.11 -0.43
CA GLU A 151 -16.37 -5.34 0.25
C GLU A 151 -15.18 -6.27 0.50
N PRO A 152 -15.28 -7.22 1.46
CA PRO A 152 -14.22 -8.19 1.76
C PRO A 152 -13.72 -8.96 0.53
N ARG A 153 -14.59 -9.26 -0.44
CA ARG A 153 -14.22 -9.95 -1.68
C ARG A 153 -13.21 -9.15 -2.54
N HIS A 154 -13.33 -7.83 -2.57
CA HIS A 154 -12.39 -6.99 -3.31
C HIS A 154 -11.02 -7.00 -2.63
N VAL A 155 -10.99 -7.00 -1.30
CA VAL A 155 -9.75 -7.07 -0.51
C VAL A 155 -9.08 -8.45 -0.67
N GLN A 156 -9.85 -9.53 -0.64
CA GLN A 156 -9.32 -10.89 -0.84
C GLN A 156 -8.74 -11.06 -2.25
N GLU A 157 -9.42 -10.56 -3.28
CA GLU A 157 -8.92 -10.59 -4.65
C GLU A 157 -7.70 -9.69 -4.83
N ALA A 158 -7.67 -8.50 -4.21
CA ALA A 158 -6.51 -7.63 -4.19
C ALA A 158 -5.30 -8.32 -3.58
N PHE A 159 -5.48 -8.95 -2.42
CA PHE A 159 -4.44 -9.73 -1.77
C PHE A 159 -3.94 -10.86 -2.67
N ARG A 160 -4.85 -11.62 -3.31
CA ARG A 160 -4.48 -12.69 -4.25
C ARG A 160 -3.63 -12.17 -5.41
N ARG A 161 -3.99 -11.03 -6.01
CA ARG A 161 -3.24 -10.39 -7.12
C ARG A 161 -1.86 -9.94 -6.68
N LEU A 162 -1.76 -9.32 -5.51
CA LEU A 162 -0.49 -8.82 -4.96
C LEU A 162 0.46 -9.95 -4.57
N GLN A 163 -0.06 -11.11 -4.18
CA GLN A 163 0.72 -12.31 -3.87
C GLN A 163 1.14 -13.14 -5.10
N VAL A 164 0.81 -12.71 -6.32
CA VAL A 164 1.24 -13.41 -7.54
C VAL A 164 2.77 -13.39 -7.66
N ARG A 165 3.36 -14.58 -7.83
CA ARG A 165 4.80 -14.74 -7.99
C ARG A 165 5.31 -14.15 -9.31
N PRO A 166 6.40 -13.37 -9.28
CA PRO A 166 7.10 -12.95 -10.49
C PRO A 166 7.53 -14.16 -11.33
N LYS A 167 7.47 -14.03 -12.66
CA LYS A 167 7.89 -15.11 -13.58
C LYS A 167 9.34 -15.54 -13.34
N LYS A 168 10.23 -14.57 -13.09
CA LYS A 168 11.65 -14.81 -12.79
C LYS A 168 11.85 -15.73 -11.59
N SER A 169 11.08 -15.55 -10.51
CA SER A 169 11.22 -16.36 -9.29
C SER A 169 10.66 -17.78 -9.40
N ARG A 170 9.97 -18.11 -10.49
CA ARG A 170 9.46 -19.46 -10.77
C ARG A 170 10.10 -20.08 -12.02
N ALA A 171 10.98 -19.37 -12.73
CA ALA A 171 11.56 -19.83 -13.98
C ALA A 171 12.24 -21.21 -13.84
N MET A 172 13.02 -21.41 -12.77
CA MET A 172 13.74 -22.66 -12.47
C MET A 172 12.83 -23.77 -11.92
N LEU A 173 11.53 -23.52 -11.74
CA LEU A 173 10.56 -24.47 -11.17
C LEU A 173 9.50 -24.89 -12.19
N ILE A 174 9.59 -24.41 -13.44
CA ILE A 174 8.68 -24.81 -14.50
C ILE A 174 8.98 -26.28 -14.84
N GLY A 175 7.98 -27.16 -14.71
CA GLY A 175 8.11 -28.60 -14.98
C GLY A 175 8.42 -29.48 -13.77
N THR A 176 8.67 -28.90 -12.58
CA THR A 176 8.80 -29.68 -11.34
C THR A 176 7.43 -30.04 -10.78
N ARG A 177 7.27 -31.29 -10.28
CA ARG A 177 5.99 -31.80 -9.73
C ARG A 177 5.83 -31.55 -8.22
N GLY A 178 6.66 -30.69 -7.63
CA GLY A 178 6.68 -30.42 -6.19
C GLY A 178 5.69 -29.35 -5.74
N LEU A 179 5.22 -29.45 -4.49
CA LEU A 179 4.43 -28.40 -3.85
C LEU A 179 5.36 -27.21 -3.53
N ASN A 180 5.30 -26.16 -4.34
CA ASN A 180 6.15 -24.97 -4.17
C ASN A 180 5.61 -24.07 -3.06
N ARG A 181 5.99 -24.34 -1.80
CA ARG A 181 5.74 -23.42 -0.69
C ARG A 181 6.65 -22.20 -0.83
N THR A 182 6.08 -21.01 -0.91
CA THR A 182 6.84 -19.75 -0.97
C THR A 182 6.46 -18.86 0.20
N PRO A 183 7.39 -18.03 0.69
CA PRO A 183 7.06 -16.99 1.64
C PRO A 183 6.04 -16.02 1.05
N LEU A 184 5.26 -15.37 1.91
CA LEU A 184 4.40 -14.28 1.51
C LEU A 184 5.24 -13.15 0.91
N LYS A 185 4.75 -12.56 -0.17
CA LYS A 185 5.34 -11.35 -0.71
C LYS A 185 5.02 -10.20 0.24
N LEU A 186 6.05 -9.68 0.89
CA LEU A 186 6.02 -8.36 1.50
C LEU A 186 6.23 -7.35 0.38
N PHE A 187 5.50 -6.24 0.46
CA PHE A 187 5.22 -5.30 -0.63
C PHE A 187 6.49 -4.60 -1.08
#